data_AF-A0A4R5QLF5-F1
#
_entry.id   AF-A0A4R5QLF5-F1
#
_cell.length_a   1.000
_cell.length_b   1.000
_cell.length_c   1.000
_cell.angle_alpha   90.00
_cell.angle_beta   90.00
_cell.angle_gamma   90.00
#
_symmetry.space_group_name_H-M   'P 1'
#
loop_
_entity.id
_entity.type
_entity.pdbx_description
1 polymer ?
#
loop_
_entity_poly.entity_id
_entity_poly.type
_entity_poly.pdbx_seq_one_letter_code
_entity_poly.pdbx_strand_id
1 'polypeptide(L)'
;MRAPASLVAARGGVPARVPACAMRALRIERRCTAATRFRIGASMACECAMPDERTMRRLPVRPAGRSPACRARAGQPTRLVSPHSPRSDVMRKRGFALALLLAAGAGIWPAAGQNNEQLGQRLFDVMSRNNPEVLPGRRVNHAKGEVFKGTFTASPGAAALSKAPHLQGGTVPMVIRFSDSGGTLTVPDRAEPVHGMAMTFLLPDGSSTDLMCLNMPVFVSATPEDFIAFNEALQASPPGSASPTAIQRHVAAHPETQRFLAMLKPMPESFGTASYFAIHAYRLTNAAGERHDVRWRIVPEAGELARKPEDAAASPPDALFEEMHGRLDRGPVAFRLQVQVAEPGDPTDNATIAWPESRRIVDLGQILVTAAVANPAEAEKPIGFLPGKELPGLEPGNDPFFAARAAVYAVAFRARNP
;
A
#
# COMPACT_ATOMS: atom_id res chain seq x y z
N MET A 1 38.64 -46.91 -24.95
CA MET A 1 39.21 -48.26 -24.75
C MET A 1 40.02 -48.26 -23.46
N ARG A 2 39.63 -49.17 -22.54
CA ARG A 2 40.35 -49.81 -21.42
C ARG A 2 41.25 -49.01 -20.46
N ALA A 3 40.82 -49.05 -19.20
CA ALA A 3 41.60 -48.95 -17.96
C ALA A 3 42.66 -50.09 -17.82
N PRO A 4 43.41 -50.11 -16.70
CA PRO A 4 42.95 -50.96 -15.60
C PRO A 4 43.06 -50.32 -14.19
N ALA A 5 42.38 -51.00 -13.26
CA ALA A 5 42.13 -50.67 -11.87
C ALA A 5 42.80 -51.70 -10.92
N SER A 6 42.53 -51.52 -9.62
CA SER A 6 42.60 -52.44 -8.45
C SER A 6 43.83 -52.27 -7.53
N LEU A 7 43.72 -51.88 -6.24
CA LEU A 7 43.07 -52.41 -5.00
C LEU A 7 44.11 -53.14 -4.12
N VAL A 8 44.28 -52.81 -2.83
CA VAL A 8 43.85 -53.54 -1.58
C VAL A 8 44.59 -52.80 -0.42
N ALA A 9 44.03 -52.22 0.65
CA ALA A 9 43.17 -52.63 1.79
C ALA A 9 43.90 -53.30 3.00
N ALA A 10 43.92 -52.62 4.16
CA ALA A 10 44.05 -53.15 5.55
C ALA A 10 43.96 -52.00 6.58
N ARG A 11 43.56 -52.11 7.85
CA ARG A 11 42.56 -52.87 8.63
C ARG A 11 42.62 -52.29 10.07
N GLY A 12 41.46 -52.17 10.75
CA GLY A 12 41.29 -52.09 12.23
C GLY A 12 41.50 -50.72 12.89
N GLY A 13 40.76 -50.25 13.91
CA GLY A 13 39.68 -50.79 14.73
C GLY A 13 39.29 -49.77 15.81
N VAL A 14 37.99 -49.68 16.11
CA VAL A 14 37.27 -48.94 17.19
C VAL A 14 37.35 -49.83 18.48
N PRO A 15 37.10 -49.42 19.77
CA PRO A 15 36.05 -48.48 20.22
C PRO A 15 36.24 -47.68 21.53
N ALA A 16 35.38 -46.67 21.75
CA ALA A 16 34.87 -46.32 23.09
C ALA A 16 33.51 -45.62 23.04
N ARG A 17 32.69 -45.88 24.07
CA ARG A 17 31.24 -45.74 24.15
C ARG A 17 30.71 -44.35 24.57
N VAL A 18 29.43 -44.17 24.24
CA VAL A 18 28.41 -43.18 24.64
C VAL A 18 28.14 -43.18 26.17
N PRO A 19 27.39 -42.21 26.73
CA PRO A 19 25.94 -42.39 26.79
C PRO A 19 25.09 -41.16 26.44
N ALA A 20 23.92 -41.47 25.88
CA ALA A 20 22.81 -40.58 25.56
C ALA A 20 22.00 -40.27 26.82
N CYS A 21 21.33 -39.11 26.85
CA CYS A 21 20.23 -38.84 27.77
C CYS A 21 18.97 -38.50 26.95
N ALA A 22 17.90 -39.23 27.20
CA ALA A 22 16.63 -39.15 26.51
C ALA A 22 15.58 -38.36 27.32
N MET A 23 14.68 -37.70 26.56
CA MET A 23 13.27 -37.38 26.83
C MET A 23 12.82 -36.78 28.16
N ARG A 24 12.12 -35.62 28.07
CA ARG A 24 10.71 -35.54 28.48
C ARG A 24 10.01 -34.31 27.90
N ALA A 25 9.03 -34.57 27.03
CA ALA A 25 7.92 -33.66 26.78
C ALA A 25 6.97 -33.69 27.98
N LEU A 26 6.61 -32.51 28.50
CA LEU A 26 5.56 -32.37 29.50
C LEU A 26 4.43 -31.52 28.92
N ARG A 27 3.41 -32.24 28.46
CA ARG A 27 2.03 -31.78 28.30
C ARG A 27 1.54 -31.25 29.66
N ILE A 28 1.05 -30.02 29.69
CA ILE A 28 0.19 -29.55 30.78
C ILE A 28 -1.18 -29.24 30.17
N GLU A 29 -2.07 -30.23 30.25
CA GLU A 29 -3.52 -30.01 30.26
C GLU A 29 -3.97 -30.05 31.73
N ARG A 30 -4.50 -28.95 32.27
CA ARG A 30 -5.47 -29.00 33.37
C ARG A 30 -6.52 -27.89 33.22
N ARG A 31 -7.69 -28.38 32.77
CA ARG A 31 -9.08 -28.06 33.11
C ARG A 31 -9.37 -26.82 33.99
N CYS A 32 -10.42 -26.13 33.53
CA CYS A 32 -11.30 -25.21 34.24
C CYS A 32 -11.63 -25.61 35.69
N THR A 33 -11.69 -24.61 36.57
CA THR A 33 -12.77 -24.49 37.57
C THR A 33 -13.01 -23.01 37.87
N ALA A 34 -14.29 -22.67 37.96
CA ALA A 34 -14.81 -21.33 38.20
C ALA A 34 -14.78 -20.96 39.69
N ALA A 35 -15.08 -19.68 39.93
CA ALA A 35 -15.80 -19.14 41.08
C ALA A 35 -14.99 -18.50 42.25
N THR A 36 -15.01 -17.17 42.24
CA THR A 36 -15.64 -16.32 43.30
C THR A 36 -14.82 -15.88 44.54
N ARG A 37 -14.67 -14.53 44.61
CA ARG A 37 -14.54 -13.60 45.77
C ARG A 37 -13.32 -13.73 46.70
N PHE A 38 -12.58 -12.62 46.89
CA PHE A 38 -12.77 -11.67 48.00
C PHE A 38 -11.86 -10.43 47.87
N ARG A 39 -12.36 -9.31 48.40
CA ARG A 39 -11.69 -8.01 48.63
C ARG A 39 -10.84 -8.05 49.92
N ILE A 40 -10.11 -6.95 50.14
CA ILE A 40 -9.32 -6.50 51.33
C ILE A 40 -7.85 -6.93 51.19
N GLY A 41 -6.82 -6.09 51.35
CA GLY A 41 -6.62 -4.74 51.87
C GLY A 41 -5.19 -4.66 52.46
N ALA A 42 -4.61 -3.45 52.53
CA ALA A 42 -3.30 -3.08 53.12
C ALA A 42 -2.04 -3.47 52.32
N SER A 43 -1.30 -2.52 51.75
CA SER A 43 -0.33 -1.59 52.37
C SER A 43 0.99 -2.28 52.75
N MET A 44 2.05 -2.01 51.98
CA MET A 44 3.37 -1.68 52.52
C MET A 44 4.26 -1.06 51.43
N ALA A 45 4.88 0.04 51.80
CA ALA A 45 5.81 0.84 51.01
C ALA A 45 7.13 0.10 50.76
N CYS A 46 7.77 0.43 49.63
CA CYS A 46 9.20 0.23 49.45
C CYS A 46 9.75 1.51 48.84
N GLU A 47 10.61 2.18 49.59
CA GLU A 47 11.27 3.43 49.25
C GLU A 47 12.77 3.15 49.37
N CYS A 48 13.53 3.43 48.31
CA CYS A 48 14.96 3.69 48.38
C CYS A 48 15.43 4.44 47.12
N ALA A 49 15.74 5.70 47.40
CA ALA A 49 16.34 6.80 46.66
C ALA A 49 17.41 6.52 45.57
N MET A 50 17.40 7.44 44.57
CA MET A 50 18.52 7.82 43.69
C MET A 50 19.15 9.14 44.20
N PRO A 51 20.42 9.45 43.87
CA PRO A 51 21.13 10.61 44.42
C PRO A 51 20.93 11.93 43.65
N ASP A 52 21.29 12.99 44.38
CA ASP A 52 21.05 14.43 44.32
C ASP A 52 21.77 15.21 43.18
N GLU A 53 21.07 16.16 42.56
CA GLU A 53 21.61 17.23 41.71
C GLU A 53 21.55 18.58 42.45
N ARG A 54 22.72 19.17 42.73
CA ARG A 54 22.84 20.59 43.07
C ARG A 54 22.94 21.42 41.79
N THR A 55 22.09 22.43 41.63
CA THR A 55 22.46 23.87 41.67
C THR A 55 21.21 24.73 41.47
N MET A 56 20.95 25.61 42.44
CA MET A 56 19.88 26.62 42.44
C MET A 56 20.13 27.76 41.44
N ARG A 57 19.05 28.29 40.84
CA ARG A 57 18.77 29.75 40.80
C ARG A 57 17.29 30.03 40.57
N ARG A 58 16.74 30.89 41.44
CA ARG A 58 15.33 31.29 41.58
C ARG A 58 14.99 32.46 40.66
N LEU A 59 13.74 32.52 40.18
CA LEU A 59 13.01 33.77 39.86
C LEU A 59 11.51 33.63 40.29
N PRO A 60 10.81 34.73 40.63
CA PRO A 60 9.73 34.72 41.63
C PRO A 60 8.30 34.59 41.09
N VAL A 61 7.44 33.96 41.91
CA VAL A 61 5.99 33.84 41.78
C VAL A 61 5.30 35.07 42.40
N ARG A 62 4.32 35.67 41.70
CA ARG A 62 3.39 36.69 42.22
C ARG A 62 2.06 36.05 42.68
N PRO A 63 1.38 36.61 43.70
CA PRO A 63 0.32 35.93 44.43
C PRO A 63 -1.10 36.11 43.86
N ALA A 64 -1.97 35.20 44.30
CA ALA A 64 -3.39 35.08 44.01
C ALA A 64 -4.24 36.30 44.45
N GLY A 65 -5.23 36.64 43.63
CA GLY A 65 -6.22 37.69 43.87
C GLY A 65 -7.66 37.18 43.76
N ARG A 66 -8.27 37.00 44.95
CA ARG A 66 -9.69 37.07 45.37
C ARG A 66 -10.84 37.08 44.33
N SER A 67 -11.77 36.14 44.54
CA SER A 67 -13.19 36.20 44.13
C SER A 67 -13.98 37.33 44.82
N PRO A 68 -15.16 37.66 44.28
CA PRO A 68 -16.31 37.84 45.15
C PRO A 68 -17.60 37.15 44.66
N ALA A 69 -18.23 36.51 45.64
CA ALA A 69 -19.66 36.53 45.98
C ALA A 69 -20.75 36.12 44.96
N CYS A 70 -21.41 35.05 45.38
CA CYS A 70 -22.73 34.56 45.00
C CYS A 70 -23.85 35.59 45.26
N ARG A 71 -24.81 35.71 44.32
CA ARG A 71 -26.19 36.14 44.61
C ARG A 71 -27.17 35.26 43.85
N ALA A 72 -27.95 34.47 44.60
CA ALA A 72 -29.08 33.71 44.10
C ALA A 72 -30.31 34.63 43.95
N ARG A 73 -31.07 34.45 42.86
CA ARG A 73 -32.48 34.85 42.77
C ARG A 73 -33.27 33.67 42.20
N ALA A 74 -34.30 33.28 42.95
CA ALA A 74 -35.27 32.27 42.58
C ALA A 74 -36.21 32.78 41.48
N GLY A 75 -36.47 31.92 40.49
CA GLY A 75 -37.48 32.08 39.45
C GLY A 75 -38.12 30.72 39.14
N GLN A 76 -39.44 30.73 38.98
CA GLN A 76 -40.39 29.61 39.05
C GLN A 76 -40.25 28.50 37.97
N PRO A 77 -40.83 27.30 38.21
CA PRO A 77 -40.72 26.16 37.31
C PRO A 77 -41.74 26.22 36.16
N THR A 78 -41.25 26.23 34.92
CA THR A 78 -42.07 26.01 33.73
C THR A 78 -42.18 24.52 33.41
N ARG A 79 -43.42 24.04 33.34
CA ARG A 79 -43.82 22.70 32.90
C ARG A 79 -43.29 22.41 31.50
N LEU A 80 -42.57 21.30 31.33
CA LEU A 80 -42.25 20.72 30.02
C LEU A 80 -43.16 19.53 29.78
N VAL A 81 -43.97 19.68 28.74
CA VAL A 81 -44.90 18.69 28.18
C VAL A 81 -44.09 17.68 27.37
N SER A 82 -44.23 16.39 27.68
CA SER A 82 -43.78 15.30 26.80
C SER A 82 -44.66 15.20 25.56
N PRO A 83 -44.09 14.72 24.44
CA PRO A 83 -44.81 13.70 23.69
C PRO A 83 -43.92 12.51 23.30
N HIS A 84 -44.40 11.33 23.66
CA HIS A 84 -44.56 10.14 22.83
C HIS A 84 -43.46 9.78 21.81
N SER A 85 -42.76 8.70 22.11
CA SER A 85 -42.04 7.81 21.19
C SER A 85 -42.95 7.28 20.05
N PRO A 86 -42.37 6.76 18.95
CA PRO A 86 -42.12 5.31 18.96
C PRO A 86 -40.79 4.88 18.32
N ARG A 87 -40.33 3.73 18.82
CA ARG A 87 -39.28 2.87 18.28
C ARG A 87 -39.65 2.38 16.87
N SER A 88 -38.65 2.20 16.02
CA SER A 88 -38.71 1.23 14.92
C SER A 88 -37.33 0.63 14.67
N ASP A 89 -37.12 -0.56 15.22
CA ASP A 89 -36.32 -1.63 14.61
C ASP A 89 -36.85 -1.91 13.20
N VAL A 90 -36.01 -1.89 12.17
CA VAL A 90 -36.12 -2.79 11.01
C VAL A 90 -34.74 -2.94 10.36
N MET A 91 -34.09 -4.06 10.65
CA MET A 91 -33.18 -4.74 9.73
C MET A 91 -33.89 -4.99 8.39
N ARG A 92 -33.27 -4.65 7.25
CA ARG A 92 -33.64 -5.29 5.99
C ARG A 92 -32.49 -5.38 4.99
N LYS A 93 -31.96 -6.59 4.88
CA LYS A 93 -31.22 -7.11 3.72
C LYS A 93 -32.10 -7.04 2.47
N ARG A 94 -31.58 -6.48 1.38
CA ARG A 94 -32.04 -6.65 -0.01
C ARG A 94 -30.75 -6.60 -0.86
N GLY A 95 -30.25 -7.64 -1.51
CA GLY A 95 -30.95 -8.58 -2.39
C GLY A 95 -30.93 -8.01 -3.81
N PHE A 96 -29.76 -8.01 -4.48
CA PHE A 96 -29.63 -7.64 -5.88
C PHE A 96 -30.22 -8.76 -6.76
N ALA A 97 -31.32 -8.48 -7.44
CA ALA A 97 -31.86 -9.34 -8.50
C ALA A 97 -31.50 -8.70 -9.85
N LEU A 98 -30.65 -9.38 -10.61
CA LEU A 98 -30.19 -9.00 -11.95
C LEU A 98 -31.23 -9.47 -12.97
N ALA A 99 -31.90 -8.54 -13.65
CA ALA A 99 -32.72 -8.83 -14.82
C ALA A 99 -31.87 -8.61 -16.09
N LEU A 100 -31.48 -9.70 -16.74
CA LEU A 100 -30.84 -9.71 -18.05
C LEU A 100 -31.86 -9.34 -19.13
N LEU A 101 -31.63 -8.23 -19.83
CA LEU A 101 -32.21 -7.97 -21.14
C LEU A 101 -31.06 -7.76 -22.12
N LEU A 102 -30.85 -8.77 -22.96
CA LEU A 102 -29.93 -8.78 -24.07
C LEU A 102 -30.43 -7.82 -25.15
N ALA A 103 -29.68 -6.77 -25.41
CA ALA A 103 -29.72 -6.06 -26.69
C ALA A 103 -28.26 -5.89 -27.16
N ALA A 104 -27.85 -6.81 -28.03
CA ALA A 104 -26.58 -6.76 -28.72
C ALA A 104 -26.60 -5.60 -29.72
N GLY A 105 -25.70 -4.64 -29.53
CA GLY A 105 -25.31 -3.64 -30.51
C GLY A 105 -23.80 -3.55 -30.50
N ALA A 106 -23.13 -4.45 -31.24
CA ALA A 106 -21.69 -4.40 -31.44
C ALA A 106 -21.37 -3.19 -32.33
N GLY A 107 -21.02 -2.06 -31.72
CA GLY A 107 -20.35 -0.96 -32.39
C GLY A 107 -18.88 -1.34 -32.61
N ILE A 108 -18.53 -1.63 -33.86
CA ILE A 108 -17.14 -1.80 -34.28
C ILE A 108 -16.49 -0.40 -34.27
N TRP A 109 -15.72 -0.08 -33.24
CA TRP A 109 -14.81 1.08 -33.28
C TRP A 109 -13.51 0.68 -33.99
N PRO A 110 -13.06 1.45 -35.00
CA PRO A 110 -11.76 1.18 -35.59
C PRO A 110 -10.67 1.57 -34.58
N ALA A 111 -9.89 0.60 -34.15
CA ALA A 111 -8.62 0.81 -33.45
C ALA A 111 -7.57 1.36 -34.44
N ALA A 112 -7.73 2.63 -34.85
CA ALA A 112 -6.63 3.36 -35.46
C ALA A 112 -5.65 3.69 -34.33
N GLY A 113 -4.49 3.02 -34.33
CA GLY A 113 -3.47 3.14 -33.29
C GLY A 113 -3.15 4.60 -32.99
N GLN A 114 -3.55 5.06 -31.80
CA GLN A 114 -3.22 6.40 -31.35
C GLN A 114 -1.71 6.48 -31.12
N ASN A 115 -1.11 7.61 -31.48
CA ASN A 115 0.25 7.84 -31.05
C ASN A 115 0.27 7.97 -29.51
N ASN A 116 1.32 7.47 -28.86
CA ASN A 116 1.38 7.46 -27.40
C ASN A 116 1.34 8.86 -26.79
N GLU A 117 1.78 9.89 -27.52
CA GLU A 117 1.75 11.29 -27.08
C GLU A 117 0.32 11.84 -26.95
N GLN A 118 -0.53 11.65 -27.96
CA GLN A 118 -1.95 12.01 -27.94
C GLN A 118 -2.69 11.20 -26.89
N LEU A 119 -2.40 9.91 -26.79
CA LEU A 119 -2.98 9.06 -25.75
C LEU A 119 -2.61 9.56 -24.35
N GLY A 120 -1.33 9.89 -24.13
CA GLY A 120 -0.84 10.48 -22.88
C GLY A 120 -1.50 11.82 -22.56
N GLN A 121 -1.70 12.69 -23.56
CA GLN A 121 -2.41 13.96 -23.38
C GLN A 121 -3.89 13.74 -23.04
N ARG A 122 -4.58 12.83 -23.73
CA ARG A 122 -6.00 12.51 -23.45
C ARG A 122 -6.18 11.96 -22.04
N LEU A 123 -5.28 11.09 -21.58
CA LEU A 123 -5.24 10.60 -20.20
C LEU A 123 -5.07 11.77 -19.22
N PHE A 124 -4.11 12.67 -19.46
CA PHE A 124 -3.91 13.84 -18.61
C PHE A 124 -5.18 14.71 -18.57
N ASP A 125 -5.80 14.97 -19.71
CA ASP A 125 -6.97 15.83 -19.83
C ASP A 125 -8.19 15.25 -19.10
N VAL A 126 -8.48 13.95 -19.30
CA VAL A 126 -9.62 13.30 -18.63
C VAL A 126 -9.40 13.23 -17.11
N MET A 127 -8.18 12.93 -16.67
CA MET A 127 -7.86 12.91 -15.24
C MET A 127 -7.92 14.32 -14.64
N SER A 128 -7.48 15.35 -15.36
CA SER A 128 -7.58 16.74 -14.90
C SER A 128 -9.04 17.17 -14.76
N ARG A 129 -9.91 16.80 -15.70
CA ARG A 129 -11.35 17.10 -15.62
C ARG A 129 -12.04 16.38 -14.46
N ASN A 130 -11.65 15.15 -14.16
CA ASN A 130 -12.18 14.38 -13.04
C ASN A 130 -11.68 14.86 -11.67
N ASN A 131 -10.62 15.66 -11.66
CA ASN A 131 -10.02 16.21 -10.45
C ASN A 131 -9.93 17.74 -10.53
N PRO A 132 -11.07 18.45 -10.48
CA PRO A 132 -11.10 19.91 -10.65
C PRO A 132 -10.36 20.67 -9.53
N GLU A 133 -10.07 20.01 -8.41
CA GLU A 133 -9.31 20.56 -7.28
C GLU A 133 -7.78 20.41 -7.43
N VAL A 134 -7.30 19.91 -8.58
CA VAL A 134 -5.86 19.83 -8.86
C VAL A 134 -5.27 21.24 -8.89
N LEU A 135 -4.49 21.54 -7.86
CA LEU A 135 -3.81 22.82 -7.74
C LEU A 135 -2.62 22.91 -8.71
N PRO A 136 -2.31 24.11 -9.26
CA PRO A 136 -1.03 24.34 -9.92
C PRO A 136 0.14 23.88 -9.05
N GLY A 137 1.16 23.28 -9.65
CA GLY A 137 2.28 22.75 -8.87
C GLY A 137 2.02 21.39 -8.20
N ARG A 138 0.88 20.73 -8.45
CA ARG A 138 0.54 19.42 -7.86
C ARG A 138 0.33 18.34 -8.91
N ARG A 139 0.27 17.08 -8.46
CA ARG A 139 -0.02 15.93 -9.32
C ARG A 139 -1.51 15.91 -9.66
N VAL A 140 -1.84 15.55 -10.89
CA VAL A 140 -3.22 15.42 -11.39
C VAL A 140 -3.98 14.26 -10.74
N ASN A 141 -3.24 13.24 -10.30
CA ASN A 141 -3.74 12.08 -9.57
C ASN A 141 -2.68 11.68 -8.55
N HIS A 142 -3.09 10.99 -7.49
CA HIS A 142 -2.29 10.80 -6.30
C HIS A 142 -1.76 12.12 -5.73
N ALA A 143 -2.63 13.14 -5.69
CA ALA A 143 -2.27 14.50 -5.29
C ALA A 143 -1.86 14.56 -3.82
N LYS A 144 -2.62 13.90 -2.94
CA LYS A 144 -2.25 13.72 -1.53
C LYS A 144 -1.18 12.65 -1.39
N GLY A 145 -0.06 13.00 -0.77
CA GLY A 145 1.05 12.09 -0.55
C GLY A 145 2.23 12.74 0.15
N GLU A 146 3.13 11.90 0.64
CA GLU A 146 4.34 12.31 1.34
C GLU A 146 5.55 11.49 0.89
N VAL A 147 6.72 12.13 0.93
CA VAL A 147 8.01 11.52 0.56
C VAL A 147 8.78 11.11 1.79
N PHE A 148 9.39 9.94 1.68
CA PHE A 148 10.19 9.29 2.69
C PHE A 148 11.55 8.90 2.11
N LYS A 149 12.53 8.76 2.99
CA LYS A 149 13.83 8.16 2.71
C LYS A 149 13.81 6.71 3.19
N GLY A 150 14.60 5.89 2.52
CA GLY A 150 14.78 4.50 2.91
C GLY A 150 16.01 3.87 2.29
N THR A 151 16.10 2.56 2.44
CA THR A 151 17.14 1.74 1.83
C THR A 151 16.57 0.43 1.32
N PHE A 152 17.14 -0.10 0.25
CA PHE A 152 16.91 -1.45 -0.22
C PHE A 152 18.17 -2.29 -0.07
N THR A 153 18.03 -3.50 0.47
CA THR A 153 19.10 -4.49 0.54
C THR A 153 18.66 -5.76 -0.16
N ALA A 154 19.34 -6.12 -1.25
CA ALA A 154 18.97 -7.28 -2.04
C ALA A 154 19.27 -8.61 -1.30
N SER A 155 18.36 -9.57 -1.44
CA SER A 155 18.55 -10.94 -0.98
C SER A 155 19.56 -11.67 -1.88
N PRO A 156 20.34 -12.64 -1.35
CA PRO A 156 21.33 -13.38 -2.13
C PRO A 156 20.79 -14.04 -3.41
N GLY A 157 19.51 -14.43 -3.42
CA GLY A 157 18.85 -15.06 -4.56
C GLY A 157 18.40 -14.10 -5.67
N ALA A 158 18.45 -12.79 -5.47
CA ALA A 158 17.94 -11.82 -6.44
C ALA A 158 18.71 -11.82 -7.76
N ALA A 159 20.04 -11.99 -7.69
CA ALA A 159 20.93 -12.05 -8.86
C ALA A 159 20.63 -13.23 -9.80
N ALA A 160 19.94 -14.27 -9.33
CA ALA A 160 19.54 -15.41 -10.16
C ALA A 160 18.46 -15.02 -11.18
N LEU A 161 17.67 -13.98 -10.92
CA LEU A 161 16.61 -13.52 -11.82
C LEU A 161 17.03 -12.33 -12.68
N SER A 162 17.95 -11.49 -12.21
CA SER A 162 18.31 -10.26 -12.91
C SER A 162 19.75 -9.87 -12.68
N LYS A 163 20.39 -9.28 -13.70
CA LYS A 163 21.68 -8.59 -13.59
C LYS A 163 21.56 -7.10 -13.23
N ALA A 164 20.36 -6.62 -12.90
CA ALA A 164 20.13 -5.22 -12.55
C ALA A 164 20.94 -4.81 -11.30
N PRO A 165 21.66 -3.67 -11.31
CA PRO A 165 22.60 -3.32 -10.25
C PRO A 165 22.03 -3.34 -8.83
N HIS A 166 20.79 -2.85 -8.64
CA HIS A 166 20.13 -2.85 -7.32
C HIS A 166 19.84 -4.26 -6.79
N LEU A 167 19.85 -5.29 -7.64
CA LEU A 167 19.60 -6.70 -7.29
C LEU A 167 20.89 -7.53 -7.12
N GLN A 168 22.07 -6.91 -7.23
CA GLN A 168 23.37 -7.62 -7.15
C GLN A 168 23.94 -7.69 -5.72
N GLY A 169 23.12 -7.40 -4.71
CA GLY A 169 23.56 -7.29 -3.31
C GLY A 169 23.90 -5.86 -2.90
N GLY A 170 24.37 -5.71 -1.67
CA GLY A 170 24.62 -4.39 -1.08
C GLY A 170 23.34 -3.65 -0.69
N THR A 171 23.52 -2.46 -0.10
CA THR A 171 22.42 -1.59 0.31
C THR A 171 22.42 -0.34 -0.55
N VAL A 172 21.29 -0.02 -1.18
CA VAL A 172 21.11 1.18 -2.01
C VAL A 172 20.13 2.15 -1.35
N PRO A 173 20.39 3.47 -1.37
CA PRO A 173 19.43 4.46 -0.90
C PRO A 173 18.16 4.48 -1.74
N MET A 174 17.05 4.85 -1.12
CA MET A 174 15.75 4.97 -1.78
C MET A 174 15.07 6.30 -1.48
N VAL A 175 14.30 6.76 -2.46
CA VAL A 175 13.22 7.73 -2.28
C VAL A 175 11.91 6.97 -2.40
N ILE A 176 11.01 7.13 -1.43
CA ILE A 176 9.74 6.42 -1.36
C ILE A 176 8.63 7.45 -1.22
N ARG A 177 7.47 7.22 -1.85
CA ARG A 177 6.30 8.07 -1.72
C ARG A 177 5.06 7.24 -1.50
N PHE A 178 4.34 7.53 -0.41
CA PHE A 178 2.99 7.02 -0.18
C PHE A 178 1.95 8.07 -0.57
N SER A 179 0.78 7.61 -1.03
CA SER A 179 -0.28 8.51 -1.49
C SER A 179 -1.64 7.84 -1.53
N ASP A 180 -2.70 8.62 -1.38
CA ASP A 180 -4.05 8.20 -1.73
C ASP A 180 -4.29 8.34 -3.24
N SER A 181 -5.32 7.69 -3.78
CA SER A 181 -5.79 7.97 -5.14
C SER A 181 -6.54 9.31 -5.24
N GLY A 182 -6.81 9.74 -6.46
CA GLY A 182 -7.51 10.99 -6.74
C GLY A 182 -6.60 12.22 -6.79
N GLY A 183 -7.17 13.34 -7.23
CA GLY A 183 -6.47 14.61 -7.39
C GLY A 183 -6.79 15.65 -6.31
N THR A 184 -7.61 15.31 -5.32
CA THR A 184 -7.92 16.19 -4.18
C THR A 184 -6.84 16.09 -3.10
N LEU A 185 -6.17 17.21 -2.80
CA LEU A 185 -5.07 17.25 -1.83
C LEU A 185 -5.52 16.99 -0.39
N THR A 186 -6.74 17.40 -0.04
CA THR A 186 -7.30 17.30 1.31
C THR A 186 -8.25 16.13 1.46
N VAL A 187 -8.16 15.14 0.55
CA VAL A 187 -9.04 13.98 0.60
C VAL A 187 -8.80 13.23 1.90
N PRO A 188 -9.84 12.88 2.66
CA PRO A 188 -9.63 12.05 3.83
C PRO A 188 -9.17 10.65 3.41
N ASP A 189 -8.13 10.09 4.05
CA ASP A 189 -7.53 8.81 3.64
C ASP A 189 -8.57 7.69 3.53
N ARG A 190 -9.54 7.67 4.45
CA ARG A 190 -10.64 6.68 4.48
C ARG A 190 -11.59 6.74 3.28
N ALA A 191 -11.58 7.82 2.50
CA ALA A 191 -12.44 7.99 1.34
C ALA A 191 -11.87 7.29 0.09
N GLU A 192 -10.57 6.98 0.10
CA GLU A 192 -9.86 6.37 -1.02
C GLU A 192 -9.53 4.91 -0.68
N PRO A 193 -10.05 3.92 -1.41
CA PRO A 193 -9.74 2.51 -1.16
C PRO A 193 -8.39 2.09 -1.78
N VAL A 194 -7.86 2.92 -2.68
CA VAL A 194 -6.62 2.65 -3.41
C VAL A 194 -5.52 3.59 -2.92
N HIS A 195 -4.41 3.01 -2.48
CA HIS A 195 -3.25 3.72 -2.01
C HIS A 195 -2.03 3.33 -2.85
N GLY A 196 -1.18 4.31 -3.16
CA GLY A 196 0.04 4.14 -3.93
C GLY A 196 1.28 4.05 -3.05
N MET A 197 2.26 3.28 -3.53
CA MET A 197 3.65 3.30 -3.07
C MET A 197 4.53 3.41 -4.32
N ALA A 198 5.14 4.56 -4.52
CA ALA A 198 6.14 4.78 -5.57
C ALA A 198 7.54 4.83 -4.95
N MET A 199 8.54 4.30 -5.63
CA MET A 199 9.90 4.30 -5.13
C MET A 199 10.92 4.46 -6.25
N THR A 200 12.06 5.05 -5.89
CA THR A 200 13.25 5.17 -6.74
C THR A 200 14.42 4.51 -6.02
N PHE A 201 15.10 3.59 -6.70
CA PHE A 201 16.36 3.00 -6.25
C PHE A 201 17.52 3.85 -6.77
N LEU A 202 18.31 4.43 -5.88
CA LEU A 202 19.43 5.30 -6.23
C LEU A 202 20.73 4.50 -6.30
N LEU A 203 21.32 4.39 -7.49
CA LEU A 203 22.51 3.57 -7.71
C LEU A 203 23.82 4.37 -7.51
N PRO A 204 24.93 3.71 -7.13
CA PRO A 204 26.20 4.39 -6.87
C PRO A 204 26.80 5.13 -8.08
N ASP A 205 26.47 4.70 -9.29
CA ASP A 205 26.91 5.34 -10.54
C ASP A 205 26.08 6.57 -10.94
N GLY A 206 25.11 6.96 -10.09
CA GLY A 206 24.19 8.06 -10.34
C GLY A 206 22.95 7.69 -11.16
N SER A 207 22.88 6.46 -11.69
CA SER A 207 21.67 5.94 -12.34
C SER A 207 20.59 5.58 -11.31
N SER A 208 19.38 5.31 -11.79
CA SER A 208 18.26 4.90 -10.92
C SER A 208 17.18 4.20 -11.72
N THR A 209 16.34 3.44 -11.02
CA THR A 209 15.11 2.86 -11.56
C THR A 209 13.95 3.15 -10.63
N ASP A 210 12.74 3.22 -11.19
CA ASP A 210 11.52 3.55 -10.47
C ASP A 210 10.53 2.38 -10.51
N LEU A 211 9.85 2.16 -9.40
CA LEU A 211 8.77 1.19 -9.28
C LEU A 211 7.54 1.86 -8.67
N MET A 212 6.41 1.78 -9.37
CA MET A 212 5.16 2.41 -8.95
C MET A 212 4.13 1.33 -8.72
N CYS A 213 3.61 1.28 -7.50
CA CYS A 213 2.73 0.25 -7.05
C CYS A 213 1.44 0.82 -6.46
N LEU A 214 0.39 0.01 -6.48
CA LEU A 214 -0.87 0.26 -5.78
C LEU A 214 -1.09 -0.86 -4.75
N ASN A 215 -1.91 -0.63 -3.74
CA ASN A 215 -2.35 -1.66 -2.79
C ASN A 215 -3.33 -2.69 -3.40
N MET A 216 -3.38 -2.78 -4.73
CA MET A 216 -4.26 -3.63 -5.52
C MET A 216 -3.44 -4.49 -6.49
N PRO A 217 -3.71 -5.79 -6.61
CA PRO A 217 -2.90 -6.70 -7.44
C PRO A 217 -3.21 -6.63 -8.94
N VAL A 218 -4.28 -5.94 -9.33
CA VAL A 218 -4.73 -5.77 -10.71
C VAL A 218 -5.22 -4.34 -10.95
N PHE A 219 -5.33 -3.96 -12.22
CA PHE A 219 -5.90 -2.68 -12.63
C PHE A 219 -7.37 -2.79 -13.02
N VAL A 220 -8.04 -1.63 -13.09
CA VAL A 220 -9.49 -1.51 -13.33
C VAL A 220 -9.89 -1.71 -14.80
N SER A 221 -8.95 -1.48 -15.73
CA SER A 221 -9.15 -1.53 -17.18
C SER A 221 -7.99 -2.25 -17.86
N ALA A 222 -8.28 -2.94 -18.98
CA ALA A 222 -7.27 -3.73 -19.70
C ALA A 222 -6.41 -2.89 -20.65
N THR A 223 -6.95 -1.77 -21.16
CA THR A 223 -6.24 -0.87 -22.06
C THR A 223 -6.28 0.58 -21.55
N PRO A 224 -5.32 1.42 -21.95
CA PRO A 224 -5.37 2.87 -21.68
C PRO A 224 -6.63 3.54 -22.22
N GLU A 225 -7.11 3.13 -23.39
CA GLU A 225 -8.33 3.64 -24.02
C GLU A 225 -9.58 3.31 -23.19
N ASP A 226 -9.69 2.06 -22.71
CA ASP A 226 -10.78 1.68 -21.80
C ASP A 226 -10.70 2.44 -20.49
N PHE A 227 -9.49 2.72 -20.00
CA PHE A 227 -9.31 3.55 -18.81
C PHE A 227 -9.75 5.01 -19.04
N ILE A 228 -9.53 5.57 -20.23
CA ILE A 228 -10.10 6.87 -20.61
C ILE A 228 -11.62 6.77 -20.61
N ALA A 229 -12.20 5.77 -21.26
CA ALA A 229 -13.66 5.57 -21.33
C ALA A 229 -14.29 5.40 -19.94
N PHE A 230 -13.61 4.69 -19.03
CA PHE A 230 -14.01 4.57 -17.62
C PHE A 230 -14.06 5.94 -16.94
N ASN A 231 -13.02 6.76 -17.11
CA ASN A 231 -12.94 8.10 -16.54
C ASN A 231 -13.99 9.05 -17.15
N GLU A 232 -14.25 8.98 -18.44
CA GLU A 232 -15.31 9.75 -19.11
C GLU A 232 -16.71 9.33 -18.61
N ALA A 233 -16.93 8.03 -18.41
CA ALA A 233 -18.18 7.51 -17.86
C ALA A 233 -18.40 7.96 -16.40
N LEU A 234 -17.33 8.02 -15.60
CA LEU A 234 -17.35 8.58 -14.25
C LEU A 234 -17.74 10.06 -14.28
N GLN A 235 -17.11 10.84 -15.17
CA GLN A 235 -17.42 12.26 -15.36
C GLN A 235 -18.89 12.49 -15.73
N ALA A 236 -19.43 11.66 -16.61
CA ALA A 236 -20.82 11.72 -17.07
C ALA A 236 -21.85 11.17 -16.05
N SER A 237 -21.40 10.86 -14.83
CA SER A 237 -22.24 10.30 -13.77
C SER A 237 -22.17 11.08 -12.44
N PRO A 238 -22.40 12.41 -12.44
CA PRO A 238 -22.39 13.20 -11.21
C PRO A 238 -23.51 12.75 -10.23
N PRO A 239 -23.39 13.09 -8.92
CA PRO A 239 -24.42 12.80 -7.94
C PRO A 239 -25.82 13.28 -8.39
N GLY A 240 -26.83 12.43 -8.22
CA GLY A 240 -28.21 12.71 -8.64
C GLY A 240 -28.55 12.36 -10.10
N SER A 241 -27.59 11.83 -10.86
CA SER A 241 -27.85 11.32 -12.22
C SER A 241 -28.87 10.18 -12.23
N ALA A 242 -29.74 10.18 -13.25
CA ALA A 242 -30.73 9.13 -13.44
C ALA A 242 -30.07 7.77 -13.74
N SER A 243 -30.56 6.71 -13.11
CA SER A 243 -30.06 5.35 -13.33
C SER A 243 -30.73 4.67 -14.55
N PRO A 244 -30.00 3.83 -15.31
CA PRO A 244 -28.58 3.56 -15.14
C PRO A 244 -27.72 4.76 -15.60
N THR A 245 -26.74 5.15 -14.79
CA THR A 245 -25.77 6.20 -15.12
C THR A 245 -24.77 5.68 -16.16
N ALA A 246 -23.95 6.57 -16.73
CA ALA A 246 -22.92 6.16 -17.70
C ALA A 246 -21.90 5.21 -17.07
N ILE A 247 -21.46 5.47 -15.84
CA ILE A 247 -20.53 4.60 -15.10
C ILE A 247 -21.17 3.25 -14.78
N GLN A 248 -22.46 3.21 -14.43
CA GLN A 248 -23.16 1.94 -14.20
C GLN A 248 -23.23 1.08 -15.47
N ARG A 249 -23.47 1.69 -16.64
CA ARG A 249 -23.42 0.99 -17.93
C ARG A 249 -22.01 0.51 -18.26
N HIS A 250 -21.00 1.35 -18.05
CA HIS A 250 -19.61 0.97 -18.26
C HIS A 250 -19.25 -0.25 -17.39
N VAL A 251 -19.47 -0.18 -16.08
CA VAL A 251 -19.21 -1.30 -15.16
C VAL A 251 -19.97 -2.57 -15.58
N ALA A 252 -21.23 -2.45 -15.98
CA ALA A 252 -22.01 -3.61 -16.45
C ALA A 252 -21.42 -4.27 -17.71
N ALA A 253 -20.81 -3.49 -18.60
CA ALA A 253 -20.19 -3.97 -19.84
C ALA A 253 -18.75 -4.48 -19.66
N HIS A 254 -18.10 -4.21 -18.52
CA HIS A 254 -16.68 -4.52 -18.26
C HIS A 254 -16.55 -5.45 -17.02
N PRO A 255 -16.60 -6.78 -17.18
CA PRO A 255 -16.50 -7.75 -16.08
C PRO A 255 -15.21 -7.61 -15.25
N GLU A 256 -14.12 -7.16 -15.87
CA GLU A 256 -12.86 -6.87 -15.22
C GLU A 256 -12.94 -5.70 -14.25
N THR A 257 -13.69 -4.65 -14.60
CA THR A 257 -13.98 -3.53 -13.68
C THR A 257 -14.83 -4.00 -12.50
N GLN A 258 -15.84 -4.86 -12.74
CA GLN A 258 -16.63 -5.45 -11.65
C GLN A 258 -15.75 -6.27 -10.69
N ARG A 259 -14.85 -7.08 -11.25
CA ARG A 259 -13.90 -7.88 -10.47
C ARG A 259 -12.99 -6.97 -9.64
N PHE A 260 -12.44 -5.91 -10.23
CA PHE A 260 -11.63 -4.91 -9.52
C PHE A 260 -12.39 -4.29 -8.34
N LEU A 261 -13.63 -3.83 -8.56
CA LEU A 261 -14.46 -3.22 -7.51
C LEU A 261 -14.76 -4.21 -6.36
N ALA A 262 -14.94 -5.49 -6.68
CA ALA A 262 -15.15 -6.53 -5.68
C ALA A 262 -13.88 -6.87 -4.86
N MET A 263 -12.70 -6.45 -5.32
CA MET A 263 -11.41 -6.68 -4.64
C MET A 263 -10.95 -5.48 -3.80
N LEU A 264 -11.69 -4.36 -3.78
CA LEU A 264 -11.32 -3.19 -3.00
C LEU A 264 -11.15 -3.58 -1.52
N LYS A 265 -9.97 -3.28 -0.97
CA LYS A 265 -9.61 -3.63 0.40
C LYS A 265 -10.19 -2.61 1.38
N PRO A 266 -10.47 -3.01 2.63
CA PRO A 266 -10.71 -2.04 3.71
C PRO A 266 -9.48 -1.15 3.91
N MET A 267 -9.70 0.01 4.53
CA MET A 267 -8.62 0.95 4.88
C MET A 267 -7.55 0.23 5.72
N PRO A 268 -6.27 0.30 5.34
CA PRO A 268 -5.21 -0.32 6.13
C PRO A 268 -5.06 0.41 7.49
N GLU A 269 -4.45 -0.25 8.48
CA GLU A 269 -4.06 0.44 9.72
C GLU A 269 -3.04 1.55 9.45
N SER A 270 -2.13 1.28 8.52
CA SER A 270 -1.00 2.10 8.12
C SER A 270 -0.65 1.89 6.64
N PHE A 271 -0.02 2.86 5.99
CA PHE A 271 0.74 2.57 4.76
C PHE A 271 1.80 1.48 4.98
N GLY A 272 2.36 1.40 6.19
CA GLY A 272 3.29 0.37 6.65
C GLY A 272 2.72 -1.04 6.83
N THR A 273 1.40 -1.23 6.67
CA THR A 273 0.70 -2.51 6.86
C THR A 273 -0.16 -2.89 5.66
N ALA A 274 0.04 -2.23 4.51
CA ALA A 274 -0.57 -2.61 3.25
C ALA A 274 0.45 -3.33 2.36
N SER A 275 0.01 -4.33 1.61
CA SER A 275 0.79 -4.87 0.49
C SER A 275 0.58 -4.04 -0.75
N TYR A 276 1.62 -3.88 -1.56
CA TYR A 276 1.60 -3.12 -2.81
C TYR A 276 2.10 -3.95 -3.99
N PHE A 277 1.60 -3.66 -5.18
CA PHE A 277 1.85 -4.41 -6.40
C PHE A 277 2.12 -3.45 -7.55
N ALA A 278 3.13 -3.72 -8.38
CA ALA A 278 3.37 -2.91 -9.58
C ALA A 278 2.34 -3.18 -10.69
N ILE A 279 1.52 -4.23 -10.51
CA ILE A 279 0.43 -4.70 -11.38
C ILE A 279 0.93 -5.24 -12.73
N HIS A 280 1.66 -4.45 -13.50
CA HIS A 280 2.15 -4.81 -14.82
C HIS A 280 3.28 -5.84 -14.75
N ALA A 281 3.38 -6.67 -15.79
CA ALA A 281 4.50 -7.60 -15.91
C ALA A 281 5.75 -6.87 -16.41
N TYR A 282 6.88 -7.12 -15.75
CA TYR A 282 8.21 -6.67 -16.14
C TYR A 282 9.00 -7.87 -16.62
N ARG A 283 10.10 -7.63 -17.35
CA ARG A 283 11.03 -8.68 -17.74
C ARG A 283 12.37 -8.49 -17.05
N LEU A 284 12.81 -9.53 -16.35
CA LEU A 284 14.12 -9.62 -15.75
C LEU A 284 15.03 -10.50 -16.60
N THR A 285 16.28 -10.09 -16.78
CA THR A 285 17.29 -10.90 -17.47
C THR A 285 18.50 -11.09 -16.57
N ASN A 286 18.87 -12.34 -16.28
CA ASN A 286 20.01 -12.65 -15.43
C ASN A 286 21.37 -12.60 -16.19
N ALA A 287 22.47 -12.89 -15.48
CA ALA A 287 23.81 -12.88 -16.07
C ALA A 287 24.04 -13.97 -17.14
N ALA A 288 23.27 -15.07 -17.09
CA ALA A 288 23.29 -16.13 -18.11
C ALA A 288 22.45 -15.79 -19.35
N GLY A 289 21.72 -14.67 -19.35
CA GLY A 289 20.83 -14.26 -20.43
C GLY A 289 19.43 -14.88 -20.36
N GLU A 290 19.10 -15.60 -19.28
CA GLU A 290 17.76 -16.15 -19.08
C GLU A 290 16.77 -15.03 -18.76
N ARG A 291 15.57 -15.10 -19.34
CA ARG A 291 14.53 -14.09 -19.23
C ARG A 291 13.36 -14.62 -18.39
N HIS A 292 12.88 -13.79 -17.47
CA HIS A 292 11.77 -14.10 -16.60
C HIS A 292 10.77 -12.94 -16.62
N ASP A 293 9.52 -13.22 -17.01
CA ASP A 293 8.44 -12.27 -16.82
C ASP A 293 7.95 -12.35 -15.37
N VAL A 294 7.81 -11.19 -14.74
CA VAL A 294 7.54 -11.08 -13.30
C VAL A 294 6.55 -9.98 -12.97
N ARG A 295 5.82 -10.15 -11.86
CA ARG A 295 5.05 -9.07 -11.22
C ARG A 295 5.60 -8.80 -9.83
N TRP A 296 5.90 -7.53 -9.56
CA TRP A 296 6.42 -7.10 -8.27
C TRP A 296 5.35 -7.09 -7.20
N ARG A 297 5.73 -7.55 -6.00
CA ARG A 297 4.94 -7.51 -4.78
C ARG A 297 5.79 -6.89 -3.67
N ILE A 298 5.19 -6.05 -2.86
CA ILE A 298 5.80 -5.45 -1.68
C ILE A 298 4.92 -5.85 -0.51
N VAL A 299 5.49 -6.61 0.42
CA VAL A 299 4.72 -7.20 1.54
C VAL A 299 5.23 -6.60 2.84
N PRO A 300 4.37 -6.04 3.70
CA PRO A 300 4.79 -5.46 4.98
C PRO A 300 5.30 -6.57 5.92
N GLU A 301 6.46 -6.39 6.53
CA GLU A 301 6.99 -7.37 7.50
C GLU A 301 6.16 -7.41 8.79
N ALA A 302 5.42 -6.34 9.08
CA ALA A 302 4.44 -6.30 10.17
C ALA A 302 3.16 -7.10 9.89
N GLY A 303 2.98 -7.61 8.68
CA GLY A 303 1.75 -8.26 8.21
C GLY A 303 0.74 -7.26 7.62
N GLU A 304 -0.20 -7.79 6.83
CA GLU A 304 -1.33 -7.01 6.32
C GLU A 304 -2.35 -6.79 7.45
N LEU A 305 -2.52 -5.52 7.86
CA LEU A 305 -3.44 -5.13 8.92
C LEU A 305 -4.39 -4.05 8.41
N ALA A 306 -5.68 -4.24 8.65
CA ALA A 306 -6.75 -3.37 8.21
C ALA A 306 -7.58 -2.88 9.40
N ARG A 307 -8.01 -1.61 9.32
CA ARG A 307 -8.90 -1.02 10.31
C ARG A 307 -10.27 -1.68 10.24
N LYS A 308 -10.91 -1.81 11.40
CA LYS A 308 -12.33 -2.17 11.42
C LYS A 308 -13.16 -1.06 10.78
N PRO A 309 -14.29 -1.37 10.14
CA PRO A 309 -15.11 -0.36 9.47
C PRO A 309 -15.53 0.81 10.37
N GLU A 310 -15.88 0.53 11.62
CA GLU A 310 -16.25 1.55 12.61
C GLU A 310 -15.09 2.49 12.95
N ASP A 311 -13.89 1.94 13.11
CA ASP A 311 -12.68 2.70 13.42
C ASP A 311 -12.25 3.54 12.20
N ALA A 312 -12.33 2.96 10.99
CA ALA A 312 -12.03 3.66 9.74
C ALA A 312 -12.99 4.83 9.50
N ALA A 313 -14.29 4.67 9.81
CA ALA A 313 -15.27 5.74 9.69
C ALA A 313 -15.02 6.91 10.67
N ALA A 314 -14.47 6.60 11.84
CA ALA A 314 -14.11 7.59 12.87
C ALA A 314 -12.70 8.18 12.71
N SER A 315 -11.88 7.65 11.79
CA SER A 315 -10.51 8.10 11.56
C SER A 315 -10.45 9.59 11.15
N PRO A 316 -9.48 10.36 11.67
CA PRO A 316 -9.21 11.71 11.19
C PRO A 316 -8.83 11.71 9.70
N PRO A 317 -8.86 12.88 9.03
CA PRO A 317 -8.59 12.96 7.59
C PRO A 317 -7.23 12.42 7.14
N ASP A 318 -6.19 12.52 7.98
CA ASP A 318 -4.80 12.17 7.64
C ASP A 318 -4.30 10.93 8.40
N ALA A 319 -5.22 10.05 8.83
CA ALA A 319 -4.95 8.96 9.76
C ALA A 319 -3.83 7.99 9.32
N LEU A 320 -3.64 7.71 8.03
CA LEU A 320 -2.58 6.85 7.52
C LEU A 320 -1.22 7.54 7.57
N PHE A 321 -1.17 8.84 7.26
CA PHE A 321 0.07 9.62 7.35
C PHE A 321 0.47 9.81 8.81
N GLU A 322 -0.47 10.20 9.68
CA GLU A 322 -0.24 10.34 11.12
C GLU A 322 0.25 9.02 11.74
N GLU A 323 -0.36 7.88 11.37
CA GLU A 323 0.10 6.58 11.85
C GLU A 323 1.53 6.30 11.36
N MET A 324 1.81 6.51 10.06
CA MET A 324 3.12 6.25 9.47
C MET A 324 4.23 7.05 10.16
N HIS A 325 4.00 8.34 10.45
CA HIS A 325 4.94 9.17 11.23
C HIS A 325 5.15 8.60 12.63
N GLY A 326 4.06 8.31 13.35
CA GLY A 326 4.16 7.73 14.69
C GLY A 326 4.86 6.37 14.69
N ARG A 327 4.76 5.60 13.59
CA ARG A 327 5.49 4.34 13.40
C ARG A 327 6.98 4.57 13.23
N LEU A 328 7.37 5.54 12.41
CA LEU A 328 8.76 5.92 12.17
C LEU A 328 9.45 6.47 13.42
N ASP A 329 8.71 7.14 14.31
CA ASP A 329 9.22 7.59 15.61
C ASP A 329 9.69 6.42 16.50
N ARG A 330 9.14 5.21 16.28
CA ARG A 330 9.49 3.98 17.02
C ARG A 330 10.56 3.15 16.32
N GLY A 331 10.88 3.46 15.07
CA GLY A 331 11.88 2.76 14.27
C GLY A 331 11.46 2.56 12.80
N PRO A 332 12.36 1.99 11.98
CA PRO A 332 12.09 1.81 10.56
C PRO A 332 10.87 0.93 10.27
N VAL A 333 10.16 1.25 9.20
CA VAL A 333 9.07 0.41 8.66
C VAL A 333 9.63 -0.50 7.58
N ALA A 334 9.49 -1.81 7.74
CA ALA A 334 10.11 -2.81 6.88
C ALA A 334 9.10 -3.49 5.95
N PHE A 335 9.52 -3.71 4.70
CA PHE A 335 8.81 -4.49 3.71
C PHE A 335 9.74 -5.50 3.03
N ARG A 336 9.18 -6.60 2.53
CA ARG A 336 9.85 -7.51 1.58
C ARG A 336 9.52 -7.09 0.16
N LEU A 337 10.52 -6.89 -0.67
CA LEU A 337 10.35 -6.83 -2.11
C LEU A 337 10.40 -8.26 -2.66
N GLN A 338 9.36 -8.65 -3.37
CA GLN A 338 9.20 -9.97 -3.94
C GLN A 338 8.77 -9.86 -5.40
N VAL A 339 8.96 -10.95 -6.14
CA VAL A 339 8.37 -11.13 -7.46
C VAL A 339 7.62 -12.43 -7.54
N GLN A 340 6.46 -12.39 -8.18
CA GLN A 340 5.79 -13.56 -8.72
C GLN A 340 6.35 -13.81 -10.12
N VAL A 341 6.77 -15.04 -10.42
CA VAL A 341 7.34 -15.42 -11.73
C VAL A 341 6.26 -16.04 -12.60
N ALA A 342 6.13 -15.57 -13.83
CA ALA A 342 5.17 -16.07 -14.81
C ALA A 342 5.48 -17.52 -15.20
N GLU A 343 4.42 -18.27 -15.49
CA GLU A 343 4.48 -19.54 -16.21
C GLU A 343 3.83 -19.43 -17.60
N PRO A 344 4.04 -20.41 -18.50
CA PRO A 344 3.39 -20.41 -19.80
C PRO A 344 1.86 -20.25 -19.69
N GLY A 345 1.32 -19.28 -20.43
CA GLY A 345 -0.11 -18.95 -20.44
C GLY A 345 -0.53 -17.86 -19.47
N ASP A 346 0.34 -17.41 -18.56
CA ASP A 346 0.06 -16.24 -17.74
C ASP A 346 0.06 -14.96 -18.60
N PRO A 347 -0.96 -14.09 -18.52
CA PRO A 347 -1.03 -12.90 -19.35
C PRO A 347 -0.06 -11.83 -18.84
N THR A 348 0.90 -11.45 -19.68
CA THR A 348 1.90 -10.41 -19.38
C THR A 348 1.48 -9.03 -19.87
N ASP A 349 0.46 -8.96 -20.73
CA ASP A 349 -0.05 -7.75 -21.38
C ASP A 349 -1.43 -7.30 -20.86
N ASN A 350 -2.01 -8.00 -19.88
CA ASN A 350 -3.32 -7.66 -19.31
C ASN A 350 -3.24 -7.52 -17.79
N ALA A 351 -3.16 -6.26 -17.35
CA ALA A 351 -3.12 -5.84 -15.95
C ALA A 351 -4.38 -6.20 -15.13
N THR A 352 -5.49 -6.58 -15.77
CA THR A 352 -6.75 -6.85 -15.06
C THR A 352 -6.87 -8.29 -14.56
N ILE A 353 -6.00 -9.18 -15.04
CA ILE A 353 -6.00 -10.60 -14.72
C ILE A 353 -4.84 -10.86 -13.75
N ALA A 354 -5.17 -11.31 -12.54
CA ALA A 354 -4.16 -11.75 -11.57
C ALA A 354 -3.57 -13.10 -12.00
N TRP A 355 -2.28 -13.31 -11.76
CA TRP A 355 -1.68 -14.64 -11.89
C TRP A 355 -2.03 -15.50 -10.66
N PRO A 356 -2.13 -16.83 -10.80
CA PRO A 356 -2.44 -17.72 -9.68
C PRO A 356 -1.50 -17.53 -8.49
N GLU A 357 -2.02 -17.48 -7.25
CA GLU A 357 -1.16 -17.36 -6.05
C GLU A 357 -0.22 -18.56 -5.86
N SER A 358 -0.45 -19.68 -6.56
CA SER A 358 0.46 -20.84 -6.57
C SER A 358 1.76 -20.61 -7.37
N ARG A 359 1.87 -19.52 -8.13
CA ARG A 359 3.10 -19.19 -8.88
C ARG A 359 4.27 -19.01 -7.92
N ARG A 360 5.46 -19.36 -8.41
CA ARG A 360 6.71 -19.19 -7.67
C ARG A 360 6.88 -17.73 -7.25
N ILE A 361 6.96 -17.50 -5.94
CA ILE A 361 7.36 -16.23 -5.35
C ILE A 361 8.85 -16.30 -5.03
N VAL A 362 9.59 -15.27 -5.44
CA VAL A 362 11.00 -15.11 -5.09
C VAL A 362 11.16 -13.84 -4.28
N ASP A 363 11.76 -13.97 -3.12
CA ASP A 363 12.14 -12.84 -2.29
C ASP A 363 13.41 -12.18 -2.84
N LEU A 364 13.32 -10.89 -3.12
CA LEU A 364 14.39 -10.12 -3.75
C LEU A 364 15.15 -9.22 -2.78
N GLY A 365 14.61 -8.93 -1.60
CA GLY A 365 15.28 -8.11 -0.61
C GLY A 365 14.36 -7.41 0.38
N GLN A 366 14.97 -6.60 1.23
CA GLN A 366 14.29 -5.79 2.24
C GLN A 366 14.27 -4.32 1.84
N ILE A 367 13.12 -3.68 1.97
CA ILE A 367 12.96 -2.23 1.94
C ILE A 367 12.79 -1.75 3.38
N LEU A 368 13.58 -0.77 3.80
CA LEU A 368 13.42 -0.08 5.08
C LEU A 368 13.07 1.39 4.81
N VAL A 369 11.89 1.81 5.24
CA VAL A 369 11.51 3.23 5.30
C VAL A 369 12.02 3.79 6.64
N THR A 370 12.84 4.82 6.60
CA THR A 370 13.61 5.27 7.77
C THR A 370 13.21 6.64 8.29
N ALA A 371 12.75 7.54 7.42
CA ALA A 371 12.34 8.88 7.83
C ALA A 371 11.44 9.54 6.79
N ALA A 372 10.50 10.37 7.24
CA ALA A 372 9.83 11.33 6.38
C ALA A 372 10.82 12.42 5.93
N VAL A 373 10.62 12.95 4.73
CA VAL A 373 11.38 14.11 4.23
C VAL A 373 10.74 15.39 4.75
N ALA A 374 11.56 16.27 5.33
CA ALA A 374 11.13 17.60 5.73
C ALA A 374 10.59 18.39 4.53
N ASN A 375 9.52 19.16 4.74
CA ASN A 375 8.84 19.92 3.68
C ASN A 375 8.46 19.05 2.47
N PRO A 376 7.62 18.02 2.65
CA PRO A 376 7.29 17.05 1.60
C PRO A 376 6.75 17.74 0.33
N ALA A 377 5.99 18.83 0.48
CA ALA A 377 5.47 19.61 -0.66
C ALA A 377 6.58 20.17 -1.57
N GLU A 378 7.72 20.61 -1.03
CA GLU A 378 8.85 21.09 -1.83
C GLU A 378 9.70 19.92 -2.35
N ALA A 379 9.93 18.91 -1.50
CA ALA A 379 10.69 17.73 -1.88
C ALA A 379 10.05 16.98 -3.07
N GLU A 380 8.72 16.99 -3.18
CA GLU A 380 7.99 16.29 -4.23
C GLU A 380 8.05 16.94 -5.61
N LYS A 381 8.34 18.24 -5.72
CA LYS A 381 8.35 18.98 -6.99
C LYS A 381 9.36 18.41 -8.00
N PRO A 382 10.65 18.23 -7.64
CA PRO A 382 11.65 17.69 -8.57
C PRO A 382 11.52 16.18 -8.79
N ILE A 383 10.73 15.47 -7.98
CA ILE A 383 10.61 14.00 -8.07
C ILE A 383 9.62 13.63 -9.17
N GLY A 384 10.15 13.14 -10.29
CA GLY A 384 9.41 12.45 -11.34
C GLY A 384 9.68 10.95 -11.29
N PHE A 385 8.68 10.16 -10.91
CA PHE A 385 8.75 8.71 -11.03
C PHE A 385 8.41 8.32 -12.46
N LEU A 386 9.20 7.47 -13.12
CA LEU A 386 9.01 7.12 -14.52
C LEU A 386 8.79 5.60 -14.70
N PRO A 387 7.61 5.17 -15.16
CA PRO A 387 7.35 3.76 -15.46
C PRO A 387 8.25 3.28 -16.58
N GLY A 388 8.83 2.09 -16.39
CA GLY A 388 9.73 1.50 -17.36
C GLY A 388 11.11 2.17 -17.43
N LYS A 389 11.56 2.84 -16.35
CA LYS A 389 12.95 3.32 -16.26
C LYS A 389 13.91 2.13 -16.19
N GLU A 390 14.41 1.72 -17.35
CA GLU A 390 15.18 0.49 -17.53
C GLU A 390 16.55 0.52 -16.84
N LEU A 391 17.04 -0.68 -16.51
CA LEU A 391 18.42 -0.95 -16.15
C LEU A 391 18.88 -2.21 -16.89
N PRO A 392 20.19 -2.46 -17.04
CA PRO A 392 20.66 -3.74 -17.57
C PRO A 392 20.03 -4.92 -16.81
N GLY A 393 19.19 -5.71 -17.47
CA GLY A 393 18.50 -6.84 -16.83
C GLY A 393 17.14 -6.53 -16.19
N LEU A 394 16.60 -5.32 -16.37
CA LEU A 394 15.26 -4.91 -15.99
C LEU A 394 14.65 -4.06 -17.11
N GLU A 395 13.62 -4.57 -17.76
CA GLU A 395 12.88 -3.88 -18.82
C GLU A 395 11.36 -3.99 -18.59
N PRO A 396 10.55 -3.01 -19.08
CA PRO A 396 9.11 -3.14 -19.11
C PRO A 396 8.68 -4.36 -19.94
N GLY A 397 7.55 -4.97 -19.58
CA GLY A 397 6.93 -6.03 -20.38
C GLY A 397 6.16 -5.48 -21.58
N ASN A 398 5.27 -6.30 -22.12
CA ASN A 398 4.45 -5.99 -23.31
C ASN A 398 3.07 -5.40 -22.96
N ASP A 399 2.83 -5.00 -21.71
CA ASP A 399 1.59 -4.35 -21.29
C ASP A 399 1.44 -2.97 -21.97
N PRO A 400 0.30 -2.69 -22.64
CA PRO A 400 0.08 -1.43 -23.35
C PRO A 400 0.14 -0.19 -22.44
N PHE A 401 -0.04 -0.35 -21.13
CA PHE A 401 0.08 0.76 -20.19
C PHE A 401 1.49 1.28 -20.03
N PHE A 402 2.57 0.55 -20.33
CA PHE A 402 3.92 1.10 -20.15
C PHE A 402 4.13 2.36 -20.99
N ALA A 403 3.79 2.31 -22.27
CA ALA A 403 3.96 3.43 -23.18
C ALA A 403 3.00 4.58 -22.85
N ALA A 404 1.72 4.27 -22.61
CA ALA A 404 0.72 5.28 -22.25
C ALA A 404 1.04 5.97 -20.92
N ARG A 405 1.51 5.22 -19.92
CA ARG A 405 1.96 5.76 -18.63
C ARG A 405 3.20 6.63 -18.81
N ALA A 406 4.20 6.21 -19.56
CA ALA A 406 5.37 7.05 -19.82
C ALA A 406 4.97 8.40 -20.43
N ALA A 407 4.05 8.41 -21.40
CA ALA A 407 3.55 9.62 -22.03
C ALA A 407 2.77 10.53 -21.08
N VAL A 408 1.77 10.02 -20.35
CA VAL A 408 0.98 10.85 -19.41
C VAL A 408 1.82 11.35 -18.24
N TYR A 409 2.79 10.57 -17.75
CA TYR A 409 3.69 11.01 -16.68
C TYR A 409 4.58 12.17 -17.14
N ALA A 410 5.07 12.14 -18.39
CA ALA A 410 5.85 13.25 -18.95
C ALA A 410 5.01 14.52 -19.10
N VAL A 411 3.76 14.43 -19.57
CA VAL A 411 2.82 15.56 -19.64
C VAL A 411 2.55 16.12 -18.25
N ALA A 412 2.18 15.26 -17.30
CA ALA A 412 1.87 15.66 -15.93
C ALA A 412 3.06 16.28 -15.20
N PHE A 413 4.28 15.76 -15.43
CA PHE A 413 5.49 16.30 -14.81
C PHE A 413 5.77 17.74 -15.26
N ARG A 414 5.62 18.02 -16.56
CA ARG A 414 5.75 19.39 -17.11
C ARG A 414 4.64 20.30 -16.61
N ALA A 415 3.38 19.86 -16.63
CA ALA A 415 2.24 20.66 -16.18
C ALA A 415 2.35 21.07 -14.69
N ARG A 416 2.96 20.21 -13.87
CA ARG A 416 3.22 20.47 -12.45
C ARG A 416 4.41 21.40 -12.23
N ASN A 417 5.38 21.46 -13.12
CA ASN A 417 6.59 22.26 -12.97
C ASN A 417 6.72 23.24 -14.15
N PRO A 418 5.82 24.24 -14.23
CA PRO A 418 5.74 25.17 -15.37
C PRO A 418 6.92 26.16 -15.43
#